data_AF-B5HWM0-F1
#
_entry.id   AF-B5HWM0-F1
#
_cell.length_a   1.000
_cell.length_b   1.000
_cell.length_c   1.000
_cell.angle_alpha   90.00
_cell.angle_beta   90.00
_cell.angle_gamma   90.00
#
_symmetry.space_group_name_H-M   'P 1'
#
loop_
_entity.id
_entity.type
_entity.pdbx_description
1 polymer ?
#
loop_
_entity_poly.entity_id
_entity_poly.type
_entity_poly.pdbx_seq_one_letter_code
_entity_poly.pdbx_strand_id
1 'polypeptide(L)'
;MSGVDGSPAFDALRRAMAENAEEPEGPARNARAEQLLAEAEKLNIPLAVIEALGHQLKVYNYSSEKAKMFVPFARLLRMWDERPEDFDEYETHSLHWVFKWMTAGMLDQPHIPLAAMEKWLGEMEHRYRLAGHSERAVRSAEYSVAAHVGDLERAERAYAAWLAADRDAMADCHACELHEQGWWQAQRGRDAEALELWAPVLEGEFTCAHEPHAALASSLRPLLRLGRLDEARANHLRGFRLVRSMESMRGAYADHVEFCALSGNEARALELLAERPAYFTDDGHPRSRLDFTAVVALLMDRLTGL
;
A
#
# COMPACT_ATOMS: atom_id res chain seq x y z
N MET A 1 12.25 -15.04 -32.92
CA MET A 1 10.86 -14.69 -33.27
C MET A 1 10.23 -15.84 -34.04
N SER A 2 9.41 -16.67 -33.36
CA SER A 2 8.26 -17.41 -33.91
C SER A 2 7.81 -18.46 -32.86
N GLY A 3 6.62 -18.31 -32.28
CA GLY A 3 5.93 -19.46 -31.67
C GLY A 3 5.12 -19.28 -30.38
N VAL A 4 4.97 -18.08 -29.81
CA VAL A 4 3.98 -17.82 -28.74
C VAL A 4 3.01 -16.71 -29.18
N ASP A 5 2.55 -16.80 -30.43
CA ASP A 5 1.32 -16.11 -30.82
C ASP A 5 0.16 -16.90 -30.18
N GLY A 6 -0.31 -16.36 -29.06
CA GLY A 6 -1.59 -16.59 -28.38
C GLY A 6 -2.24 -17.96 -28.56
N SER A 7 -1.96 -18.88 -27.64
CA SER A 7 -2.93 -19.96 -27.38
C SER A 7 -4.26 -19.29 -27.05
N PRO A 8 -5.38 -19.63 -27.73
CA PRO A 8 -6.68 -19.00 -27.46
C PRO A 8 -7.09 -19.10 -25.98
N ALA A 9 -6.64 -20.15 -25.29
CA ALA A 9 -6.83 -20.33 -23.86
C ALA A 9 -5.99 -19.36 -23.00
N PHE A 10 -4.76 -19.06 -23.42
CA PHE A 10 -3.92 -18.08 -22.72
C PHE A 10 -4.44 -16.65 -22.93
N ASP A 11 -4.88 -16.30 -24.13
CA ASP A 11 -5.50 -14.99 -24.39
C ASP A 11 -6.82 -14.84 -23.62
N ALA A 12 -7.59 -15.92 -23.45
CA ALA A 12 -8.78 -15.92 -22.62
C ALA A 12 -8.45 -15.72 -21.14
N LEU A 13 -7.37 -16.34 -20.63
CA LEU A 13 -6.88 -16.12 -19.27
C LEU A 13 -6.50 -14.65 -19.05
N ARG A 14 -5.74 -14.04 -19.97
CA ARG A 14 -5.36 -12.61 -19.89
C ARG A 14 -6.57 -11.68 -19.87
N ARG A 15 -7.57 -11.93 -20.72
CA ARG A 15 -8.84 -11.18 -20.68
C ARG A 15 -9.55 -11.33 -19.34
N ALA A 16 -9.64 -12.56 -18.83
CA ALA A 16 -10.29 -12.81 -17.54
C ALA A 16 -9.54 -12.17 -16.36
N MET A 17 -8.20 -12.10 -16.41
CA MET A 17 -7.41 -11.34 -15.43
C MET A 17 -7.69 -9.83 -15.52
N ALA A 18 -7.75 -9.28 -16.74
CA ALA A 18 -8.08 -7.87 -16.95
C ALA A 18 -9.51 -7.54 -16.46
N GLU A 19 -10.49 -8.38 -16.76
CA GLU A 19 -11.86 -8.24 -16.25
C GLU A 19 -11.88 -8.27 -14.71
N ASN A 20 -11.20 -9.24 -14.09
CA ASN A 20 -11.08 -9.29 -12.64
C ASN A 20 -10.32 -8.10 -12.05
N ALA A 21 -9.48 -7.42 -12.82
CA ALA A 21 -8.76 -6.24 -12.34
C ALA A 21 -9.65 -5.00 -12.23
N GLU A 22 -10.75 -4.96 -12.99
CA GLU A 22 -11.75 -3.88 -12.97
C GLU A 22 -12.84 -4.10 -11.91
N GLU A 23 -12.96 -5.32 -11.37
CA GLU A 23 -13.89 -5.60 -10.29
C GLU A 23 -13.53 -4.84 -9.00
N PRO A 24 -14.52 -4.47 -8.16
CA PRO A 24 -14.25 -3.83 -6.87
C PRO A 24 -13.29 -4.65 -5.99
N GLU A 25 -12.51 -3.94 -5.17
CA GLU A 25 -11.69 -4.58 -4.14
C GLU A 25 -12.55 -5.49 -3.24
N GLY A 26 -12.00 -6.65 -2.89
CA GLY A 26 -12.54 -7.49 -1.83
C GLY A 26 -12.52 -9.00 -2.13
N PRO A 27 -13.14 -9.80 -1.24
CA PRO A 27 -12.98 -11.26 -1.24
C PRO A 27 -13.39 -11.95 -2.55
N ALA A 28 -14.38 -11.42 -3.27
CA ALA A 28 -14.82 -11.97 -4.55
C ALA A 28 -13.73 -11.85 -5.63
N ARG A 29 -13.10 -10.67 -5.73
CA ARG A 29 -11.99 -10.41 -6.65
C ARG A 29 -10.77 -11.27 -6.32
N ASN A 30 -10.49 -11.45 -5.03
CA ASN A 30 -9.41 -12.31 -4.53
C ASN A 30 -9.65 -13.78 -4.90
N ALA A 31 -10.84 -14.31 -4.59
CA ALA A 31 -11.21 -15.69 -4.89
C ALA A 31 -11.17 -15.96 -6.40
N ARG A 32 -11.57 -14.99 -7.23
CA ARG A 32 -11.45 -15.12 -8.68
C ARG A 32 -9.98 -15.11 -9.14
N ALA A 33 -9.10 -14.31 -8.54
CA ALA A 33 -7.68 -14.35 -8.84
C ALA A 33 -7.05 -15.73 -8.49
N GLU A 34 -7.45 -16.34 -7.36
CA GLU A 34 -7.04 -17.69 -6.99
C GLU A 34 -7.51 -18.76 -8.01
N GLN A 35 -8.74 -18.63 -8.52
CA GLN A 35 -9.25 -19.51 -9.58
C GLN A 35 -8.47 -19.34 -10.89
N LEU A 36 -8.17 -18.09 -11.27
CA LEU A 36 -7.40 -17.78 -12.47
C LEU A 36 -5.99 -18.37 -12.41
N LEU A 37 -5.35 -18.38 -11.24
CA LEU A 37 -4.08 -19.09 -11.05
C LEU A 37 -4.24 -20.59 -11.29
N ALA A 38 -5.27 -21.22 -10.73
CA ALA A 38 -5.54 -22.65 -10.94
C ALA A 38 -5.89 -22.98 -12.41
N GLU A 39 -6.47 -22.04 -13.15
CA GLU A 39 -6.69 -22.15 -14.60
C GLU A 39 -5.36 -22.04 -15.36
N ALA A 40 -4.49 -21.09 -15.00
CA ALA A 40 -3.18 -20.89 -15.61
C ALA A 40 -2.27 -22.13 -15.50
N GLU A 41 -2.28 -22.79 -14.34
CA GLU A 41 -1.52 -24.01 -14.09
C GLU A 41 -1.87 -25.16 -15.05
N LYS A 42 -3.12 -25.22 -15.51
CA LYS A 42 -3.59 -26.26 -16.44
C LYS A 42 -3.09 -26.04 -17.88
N LEU A 43 -2.65 -24.82 -18.20
CA LEU A 43 -2.18 -24.49 -19.55
C LEU A 43 -0.78 -25.06 -19.84
N ASN A 44 -0.01 -25.42 -18.79
CA ASN A 44 1.40 -25.83 -18.91
C ASN A 44 2.26 -24.79 -19.65
N ILE A 45 1.93 -23.50 -19.51
CA ILE A 45 2.68 -22.36 -20.05
C ILE A 45 3.28 -21.61 -18.85
N PRO A 46 4.61 -21.58 -18.67
CA PRO A 46 5.24 -20.90 -17.53
C PRO A 46 4.82 -19.44 -17.38
N LEU A 47 4.82 -18.68 -18.49
CA LEU A 47 4.40 -17.28 -18.49
C LEU A 47 2.95 -17.07 -18.02
N ALA A 48 2.04 -18.01 -18.30
CA ALA A 48 0.67 -17.92 -17.81
C ALA A 48 0.58 -17.99 -16.29
N VAL A 49 1.41 -18.84 -15.66
CA VAL A 49 1.49 -18.95 -14.21
C VAL A 49 2.16 -17.70 -13.61
N ILE A 50 3.19 -17.17 -14.26
CA ILE A 50 3.88 -15.93 -13.85
C ILE A 50 2.88 -14.76 -13.84
N GLU A 51 2.17 -14.53 -14.95
CA GLU A 51 1.18 -13.46 -15.06
C GLU A 51 0.04 -13.61 -14.05
N ALA A 52 -0.45 -14.84 -13.85
CA ALA A 52 -1.52 -15.10 -12.88
C ALA A 52 -1.08 -14.86 -11.42
N LEU A 53 0.17 -15.22 -11.07
CA LEU A 53 0.75 -14.89 -9.78
C LEU A 53 0.91 -13.37 -9.62
N GLY A 54 1.40 -12.68 -10.66
CA GLY A 54 1.50 -11.22 -10.68
C GLY A 54 0.15 -10.53 -10.47
N HIS A 55 -0.91 -11.02 -11.13
CA HIS A 55 -2.28 -10.56 -10.93
C HIS A 55 -2.77 -10.81 -9.50
N GLN A 56 -2.59 -12.02 -8.97
CA GLN A 56 -2.99 -12.35 -7.60
C GLN A 56 -2.29 -11.47 -6.56
N LEU A 57 -1.00 -11.19 -6.75
CA LEU A 57 -0.24 -10.28 -5.89
C LEU A 57 -0.78 -8.86 -5.92
N LYS A 58 -1.11 -8.33 -7.10
CA LYS A 58 -1.73 -7.02 -7.25
C LYS A 58 -3.09 -6.97 -6.55
N VAL A 59 -3.93 -8.00 -6.72
CA VAL A 59 -5.25 -8.07 -6.11
C VAL A 59 -5.18 -8.11 -4.58
N TYR A 60 -4.31 -8.95 -4.00
CA TYR A 60 -4.12 -8.98 -2.55
C TYR A 60 -3.54 -7.68 -1.97
N ASN A 61 -2.70 -6.96 -2.72
CA ASN A 61 -2.14 -5.70 -2.26
C ASN A 61 -3.23 -4.64 -1.96
N TYR A 62 -4.39 -4.74 -2.63
CA TYR A 62 -5.54 -3.85 -2.49
C TYR A 62 -6.70 -4.50 -1.72
N SER A 63 -6.42 -5.39 -0.77
CA SER A 63 -7.45 -6.08 0.00
C SER A 63 -7.09 -6.21 1.48
N SER A 64 -8.11 -6.38 2.32
CA SER A 64 -7.97 -6.81 3.71
C SER A 64 -7.27 -8.16 3.86
N GLU A 65 -7.21 -8.99 2.80
CA GLU A 65 -6.51 -10.28 2.80
C GLU A 65 -5.02 -10.19 2.39
N LYS A 66 -4.41 -9.00 2.46
CA LYS A 66 -3.02 -8.74 2.04
C LYS A 66 -2.00 -9.75 2.60
N ALA A 67 -2.21 -10.28 3.79
CA ALA A 67 -1.38 -11.34 4.37
C ALA A 67 -1.26 -12.61 3.50
N LYS A 68 -2.18 -12.86 2.56
CA LYS A 68 -2.09 -13.99 1.62
C LYS A 68 -1.03 -13.78 0.53
N MET A 69 -0.49 -12.57 0.35
CA MET A 69 0.46 -12.25 -0.74
C MET A 69 1.83 -12.96 -0.60
N PHE A 70 2.26 -13.33 0.61
CA PHE A 70 3.60 -13.90 0.82
C PHE A 70 3.81 -15.25 0.13
N VAL A 71 2.79 -16.10 0.08
CA VAL A 71 2.91 -17.44 -0.52
C VAL A 71 3.03 -17.37 -2.05
N PRO A 72 2.14 -16.67 -2.79
CA PRO A 72 2.31 -16.43 -4.22
C PRO A 72 3.62 -15.73 -4.54
N PHE A 73 4.04 -14.75 -3.73
CA PHE A 73 5.29 -14.03 -3.95
C PHE A 73 6.51 -14.94 -3.82
N ALA A 74 6.57 -15.75 -2.76
CA ALA A 74 7.67 -16.71 -2.58
C ALA A 74 7.72 -17.74 -3.72
N ARG A 75 6.57 -18.10 -4.30
CA ARG A 75 6.52 -18.96 -5.49
C ARG A 75 7.06 -18.24 -6.73
N LEU A 76 6.59 -17.03 -7.00
CA LEU A 76 7.06 -16.23 -8.14
C LEU A 76 8.57 -15.99 -8.07
N LEU A 77 9.09 -15.73 -6.87
CA LEU A 77 10.51 -15.57 -6.62
C LEU A 77 11.31 -16.85 -6.91
N ARG A 78 10.84 -18.02 -6.47
CA ARG A 78 11.49 -19.29 -6.80
C ARG A 78 11.51 -19.55 -8.31
N MET A 79 10.42 -19.24 -9.00
CA MET A 79 10.37 -19.39 -10.46
C MET A 79 11.41 -18.50 -11.14
N TRP A 80 11.60 -17.27 -10.67
CA TRP A 80 12.64 -16.37 -11.17
C TRP A 80 14.05 -16.89 -10.87
N ASP A 81 14.29 -17.36 -9.65
CA ASP A 81 15.61 -17.87 -9.25
C ASP A 81 15.99 -19.17 -9.99
N GLU A 82 15.01 -20.00 -10.37
CA GLU A 82 15.23 -21.27 -11.08
C GLU A 82 15.31 -21.09 -12.61
N ARG A 83 14.43 -20.27 -13.20
CA ARG A 83 14.27 -20.11 -14.65
C ARG A 83 13.96 -18.65 -15.03
N PRO A 84 14.93 -17.73 -14.90
CA PRO A 84 14.70 -16.32 -15.22
C PRO A 84 14.35 -16.09 -16.70
N GLU A 85 14.69 -17.01 -17.60
CA GLU A 85 14.35 -16.93 -19.02
C GLU A 85 12.85 -17.12 -19.32
N ASP A 86 12.06 -17.61 -18.37
CA ASP A 86 10.61 -17.72 -18.50
C ASP A 86 9.89 -16.38 -18.25
N PHE A 87 10.59 -15.36 -17.75
CA PHE A 87 10.08 -14.02 -17.50
C PHE A 87 10.43 -13.10 -18.67
N ASP A 88 9.44 -12.36 -19.17
CA ASP A 88 9.71 -11.28 -20.10
C ASP A 88 10.15 -10.00 -19.36
N GLU A 89 10.44 -8.94 -20.13
CA GLU A 89 10.88 -7.66 -19.58
C GLU A 89 9.84 -7.05 -18.63
N TYR A 90 8.55 -7.19 -18.95
CA TYR A 90 7.47 -6.66 -18.14
C TYR A 90 7.34 -7.43 -16.83
N GLU A 91 7.36 -8.76 -16.87
CA GLU A 91 7.26 -9.60 -15.67
C GLU A 91 8.51 -9.51 -14.80
N THR A 92 9.68 -9.33 -15.41
CA THR A 92 10.93 -9.02 -14.68
C THR A 92 10.79 -7.70 -13.93
N HIS A 93 10.32 -6.64 -14.59
CA HIS A 93 10.05 -5.35 -13.94
C HIS A 93 9.01 -5.52 -12.82
N SER A 94 7.89 -6.18 -13.12
CA SER A 94 6.77 -6.41 -12.18
C SER A 94 7.23 -7.14 -10.93
N LEU A 95 8.09 -8.16 -11.06
CA LEU A 95 8.69 -8.85 -9.93
C LEU A 95 9.53 -7.91 -9.06
N HIS A 96 10.47 -7.17 -9.66
CA HIS A 96 11.30 -6.17 -8.95
C HIS A 96 10.44 -5.10 -8.27
N TRP A 97 9.32 -4.73 -8.89
CA TRP A 97 8.35 -3.81 -8.32
C TRP A 97 7.67 -4.38 -7.07
N VAL A 98 7.21 -5.63 -7.12
CA VAL A 98 6.58 -6.32 -5.98
C VAL A 98 7.57 -6.45 -4.80
N PHE A 99 8.87 -6.67 -5.05
CA PHE A 99 9.88 -6.71 -3.98
C PHE A 99 9.79 -5.51 -3.03
N LYS A 100 9.53 -4.31 -3.55
CA LYS A 100 9.37 -3.08 -2.74
C LYS A 100 8.19 -3.19 -1.80
N TRP A 101 7.04 -3.60 -2.33
CA TRP A 101 5.79 -3.69 -1.58
C TRP A 101 5.80 -4.81 -0.54
N MET A 102 6.57 -5.87 -0.78
CA MET A 102 6.74 -6.95 0.18
C MET A 102 7.32 -6.45 1.50
N THR A 103 8.32 -5.54 1.47
CA THR A 103 8.92 -5.02 2.71
C THR A 103 7.89 -4.25 3.54
N ALA A 104 7.13 -3.34 2.92
CA ALA A 104 6.05 -2.64 3.60
C ALA A 104 4.97 -3.60 4.11
N GLY A 105 4.61 -4.61 3.31
CA GLY A 105 3.65 -5.64 3.70
C GLY A 105 4.10 -6.49 4.89
N MET A 106 5.41 -6.75 5.04
CA MET A 106 5.97 -7.50 6.18
C MET A 106 5.79 -6.75 7.51
N LEU A 107 5.85 -5.41 7.51
CA LEU A 107 5.66 -4.60 8.72
C LEU A 107 4.27 -4.77 9.34
N ASP A 108 3.29 -5.15 8.52
CA ASP A 108 1.94 -5.44 8.98
C ASP A 108 1.77 -6.88 9.49
N GLN A 109 2.82 -7.70 9.53
CA GLN A 109 2.76 -9.10 9.92
C GLN A 109 3.55 -9.37 11.22
N PRO A 110 2.90 -9.34 12.41
CA PRO A 110 3.58 -9.51 13.69
C PRO A 110 4.32 -10.85 13.88
N HIS A 111 3.96 -11.87 13.08
CA HIS A 111 4.61 -13.17 13.13
C HIS A 111 5.93 -13.22 12.32
N ILE A 112 6.19 -12.23 11.46
CA ILE A 112 7.44 -12.10 10.71
C ILE A 112 8.45 -11.39 11.62
N PRO A 113 9.59 -12.02 11.96
CA PRO A 113 10.58 -11.41 12.84
C PRO A 113 11.36 -10.30 12.12
N LEU A 114 11.74 -9.25 12.86
CA LEU A 114 12.55 -8.14 12.34
C LEU A 114 13.81 -8.60 11.59
N ALA A 115 14.51 -9.62 12.12
CA ALA A 115 15.70 -10.18 11.47
C ALA A 115 15.43 -10.73 10.05
N ALA A 116 14.22 -11.22 9.77
CA ALA A 116 13.84 -11.64 8.42
C ALA A 116 13.64 -10.43 7.50
N MET A 117 13.07 -9.33 8.01
CA MET A 117 12.93 -8.08 7.26
C MET A 117 14.29 -7.45 6.94
N GLU A 118 15.24 -7.48 7.88
CA GLU A 118 16.62 -7.01 7.63
C GLU A 118 17.32 -7.83 6.55
N LYS A 119 17.19 -9.16 6.62
CA LYS A 119 17.71 -10.04 5.56
C LYS A 119 17.07 -9.72 4.21
N TRP A 120 15.77 -9.43 4.22
CA TRP A 120 15.02 -9.08 3.02
C TRP A 120 15.48 -7.75 2.41
N LEU A 121 15.74 -6.72 3.22
CA LEU A 121 16.30 -5.45 2.78
C LEU A 121 17.67 -5.65 2.10
N GLY A 122 18.55 -6.47 2.69
CA GLY A 122 19.85 -6.79 2.09
C GLY A 122 19.74 -7.55 0.76
N GLU A 123 18.79 -8.46 0.65
CA GLU A 123 18.51 -9.19 -0.60
C GLU A 123 17.96 -8.25 -1.69
N MET A 124 17.02 -7.37 -1.32
CA MET A 124 16.49 -6.35 -2.22
C MET A 124 17.61 -5.43 -2.72
N GLU A 125 18.48 -4.96 -1.84
CA GLU A 125 19.64 -4.13 -2.20
C GLU A 125 20.58 -4.85 -3.17
N HIS A 126 20.90 -6.12 -2.90
CA HIS A 126 21.77 -6.91 -3.75
C HIS A 126 21.18 -7.08 -5.16
N ARG A 127 19.90 -7.46 -5.25
CA ARG A 127 19.21 -7.68 -6.54
C ARG A 127 19.06 -6.39 -7.34
N TYR A 128 18.70 -5.30 -6.68
CA TYR A 128 18.56 -3.99 -7.33
C TYR A 128 19.89 -3.52 -7.93
N ARG A 129 20.99 -3.70 -7.19
CA ARG A 129 22.33 -3.38 -7.68
C ARG A 129 22.72 -4.23 -8.90
N LEU A 130 22.43 -5.53 -8.89
CA LEU A 130 22.69 -6.42 -10.03
C LEU A 130 21.85 -6.07 -11.26
N ALA A 131 20.62 -5.63 -11.05
CA ALA A 131 19.71 -5.19 -12.10
C ALA A 131 19.98 -3.74 -12.59
N GLY A 132 20.93 -3.03 -11.97
CA GLY A 132 21.27 -1.65 -12.34
C GLY A 132 20.26 -0.61 -11.87
N HIS A 133 19.43 -0.93 -10.88
CA HIS A 133 18.48 0.00 -10.27
C HIS A 133 19.14 0.92 -9.24
N SER A 134 18.55 2.09 -9.07
CA SER A 134 18.89 3.04 -8.01
C SER A 134 18.62 2.44 -6.63
N GLU A 135 19.40 2.87 -5.63
CA GLU A 135 19.16 2.52 -4.24
C GLU A 135 17.90 3.19 -3.66
N ARG A 136 17.26 4.13 -4.38
CA ARG A 136 16.13 4.93 -3.90
C ARG A 136 15.04 4.09 -3.24
N ALA A 137 14.57 3.04 -3.90
CA ALA A 137 13.53 2.16 -3.36
C ALA A 137 13.99 1.38 -2.12
N VAL A 138 15.26 0.97 -2.09
CA VAL A 138 15.86 0.26 -0.95
C VAL A 138 15.93 1.19 0.26
N ARG A 139 16.36 2.44 0.07
CA ARG A 139 16.44 3.45 1.13
C ARG A 139 15.07 3.85 1.64
N SER A 140 14.06 3.93 0.78
CA SER A 140 12.66 4.11 1.21
C SER A 140 12.20 2.96 2.10
N ALA A 141 12.41 1.71 1.65
CA ALA A 141 12.03 0.52 2.42
C ALA A 141 12.78 0.42 3.76
N GLU A 142 14.08 0.76 3.79
CA GLU A 142 14.87 0.86 5.03
C GLU A 142 14.29 1.91 5.97
N TYR A 143 13.92 3.08 5.44
CA TYR A 143 13.25 4.14 6.19
C TYR A 143 11.94 3.64 6.81
N SER A 144 11.07 2.98 6.04
CA SER A 144 9.78 2.50 6.57
C SER A 144 9.97 1.48 7.69
N VAL A 145 10.95 0.57 7.57
CA VAL A 145 11.29 -0.40 8.62
C VAL A 145 11.81 0.29 9.88
N ALA A 146 12.77 1.22 9.73
CA ALA A 146 13.36 1.95 10.84
C ALA A 146 12.32 2.81 11.59
N ALA A 147 11.47 3.52 10.84
CA ALA A 147 10.38 4.32 11.39
C ALA A 147 9.37 3.45 12.16
N HIS A 148 9.05 2.26 11.64
CA HIS A 148 8.12 1.33 12.28
C HIS A 148 8.63 0.81 13.63
N VAL A 149 9.92 0.44 13.73
CA VAL A 149 10.49 -0.08 14.97
C VAL A 149 10.93 1.01 15.96
N GLY A 150 10.76 2.29 15.58
CA GLY A 150 11.12 3.44 16.40
C GLY A 150 12.63 3.78 16.43
N ASP A 151 13.42 3.23 15.50
CA ASP A 151 14.82 3.61 15.32
C ASP A 151 14.89 4.93 14.52
N LEU A 152 14.67 6.04 15.22
CA LEU A 152 14.56 7.36 14.62
C LEU A 152 15.87 7.80 13.96
N GLU A 153 17.01 7.46 14.52
CA GLU A 153 18.31 7.83 13.94
C GLU A 153 18.54 7.14 12.60
N ARG A 154 18.22 5.84 12.51
CA ARG A 154 18.28 5.11 11.24
C ARG A 154 17.24 5.62 10.26
N ALA A 155 16.02 5.90 10.71
CA ALA A 155 14.96 6.45 9.87
C ALA A 155 15.38 7.79 9.23
N GLU A 156 15.98 8.69 10.01
CA GLU A 156 16.46 9.99 9.48
C GLU A 156 17.58 9.82 8.44
N ARG A 157 18.54 8.93 8.67
CA ARG A 157 19.61 8.65 7.69
C ARG A 157 19.05 8.01 6.42
N ALA A 158 18.19 7.01 6.55
CA ALA A 158 17.58 6.32 5.42
C ALA A 158 16.66 7.26 4.61
N TYR A 159 15.90 8.12 5.29
CA TYR A 159 15.08 9.15 4.64
C TYR A 159 15.93 10.14 3.84
N ALA A 160 17.02 10.64 4.41
CA ALA A 160 17.94 11.54 3.70
C ALA A 160 18.58 10.85 2.48
N ALA A 161 19.01 9.59 2.63
CA ALA A 161 19.58 8.80 1.53
C ALA A 161 18.54 8.50 0.44
N TRP A 162 17.29 8.23 0.82
CA TRP A 162 16.18 8.05 -0.11
C TRP A 162 15.98 9.29 -0.96
N LEU A 163 15.92 10.48 -0.36
CA LEU A 163 15.74 11.73 -1.11
C LEU A 163 16.94 12.08 -2.01
N ALA A 164 18.16 11.76 -1.57
CA ALA A 164 19.38 12.02 -2.31
C ALA A 164 19.61 11.06 -3.49
N ALA A 165 19.05 9.84 -3.44
CA ALA A 165 19.21 8.85 -4.49
C ALA A 165 18.38 9.20 -5.74
N ASP A 166 18.96 8.95 -6.92
CA ASP A 166 18.32 9.21 -8.20
C ASP A 166 16.99 8.47 -8.33
N ARG A 167 15.99 9.14 -8.91
CA ARG A 167 14.74 8.49 -9.31
C ARG A 167 14.97 7.66 -10.56
N ASP A 168 14.54 6.41 -10.54
CA ASP A 168 14.56 5.50 -11.69
C ASP A 168 13.20 4.84 -11.90
N ALA A 169 13.14 3.82 -12.75
CA ALA A 169 11.92 3.07 -13.03
C ALA A 169 11.39 2.30 -11.80
N MET A 170 12.17 2.13 -10.73
CA MET A 170 11.75 1.50 -9.48
C MET A 170 11.36 2.53 -8.41
N ALA A 171 11.47 3.83 -8.66
CA ALA A 171 10.92 4.84 -7.76
C ALA A 171 9.39 4.74 -7.71
N ASP A 172 8.80 4.94 -6.53
CA ASP A 172 7.35 5.06 -6.45
C ASP A 172 6.88 6.33 -7.17
N CYS A 173 5.59 6.36 -7.51
CA CYS A 173 5.03 7.54 -8.19
C CYS A 173 5.19 8.78 -7.31
N HIS A 174 5.29 9.95 -7.94
CA HIS A 174 5.51 11.21 -7.21
C HIS A 174 4.47 11.45 -6.12
N ALA A 175 3.20 11.10 -6.36
CA ALA A 175 2.14 11.26 -5.37
C ALA A 175 2.40 10.43 -4.10
N CYS A 176 2.78 9.16 -4.25
CA CYS A 176 3.07 8.28 -3.12
C CYS A 176 4.33 8.74 -2.35
N GLU A 177 5.38 9.15 -3.05
CA GLU A 177 6.58 9.63 -2.35
C GLU A 177 6.33 10.94 -1.61
N LEU A 178 5.56 11.87 -2.18
CA LEU A 178 5.16 13.10 -1.50
C LEU A 178 4.27 12.81 -0.28
N HIS A 179 3.36 11.83 -0.40
CA HIS A 179 2.56 11.36 0.74
C HIS A 179 3.46 10.89 1.88
N GLU A 180 4.38 9.97 1.61
CA GLU A 180 5.28 9.40 2.62
C GLU A 180 6.26 10.44 3.19
N GLN A 181 6.75 11.37 2.36
CA GLN A 181 7.57 12.49 2.82
C GLN A 181 6.80 13.40 3.79
N GLY A 182 5.59 13.82 3.43
CA GLY A 182 4.78 14.65 4.33
C GLY A 182 4.35 13.90 5.60
N TRP A 183 4.08 12.59 5.49
CA TRP A 183 3.77 11.76 6.66
C TRP A 183 4.94 11.75 7.64
N TRP A 184 6.17 11.59 7.14
CA TRP A 184 7.37 11.68 7.98
C TRP A 184 7.46 13.03 8.70
N GLN A 185 7.26 14.15 8.00
CA GLN A 185 7.30 15.47 8.61
C GLN A 185 6.22 15.64 9.70
N ALA A 186 4.99 15.19 9.44
CA ALA A 186 3.90 15.24 10.40
C ALA A 186 4.22 14.44 11.68
N GLN A 187 4.81 13.24 11.53
CA GLN A 187 5.25 12.40 12.65
C GLN A 187 6.36 13.05 13.48
N ARG A 188 7.18 13.92 12.88
CA ARG A 188 8.20 14.73 13.57
C ARG A 188 7.62 16.03 14.16
N GLY A 189 6.31 16.24 14.09
CA GLY A 189 5.63 17.44 14.58
C GLY A 189 5.77 18.66 13.66
N ARG A 190 6.30 18.48 12.45
CA ARG A 190 6.52 19.54 11.45
C ARG A 190 5.32 19.64 10.51
N ASP A 191 4.19 20.05 11.07
CA ASP A 191 2.88 20.03 10.40
C ASP A 191 2.80 20.95 9.18
N ALA A 192 3.42 22.14 9.25
CA ALA A 192 3.45 23.06 8.13
C ALA A 192 4.23 22.49 6.94
N GLU A 193 5.41 21.92 7.20
CA GLU A 193 6.25 21.27 6.19
C GLU A 193 5.56 20.05 5.56
N ALA A 194 4.81 19.28 6.37
CA ALA A 194 3.99 18.17 5.86
C ALA A 194 2.95 18.65 4.84
N LEU A 195 2.24 19.75 5.14
CA LEU A 195 1.22 20.31 4.25
C LEU A 195 1.83 20.92 2.99
N GLU A 196 3.01 21.54 3.07
CA GLU A 196 3.75 22.03 1.90
C GLU A 196 4.13 20.88 0.96
N LEU A 197 4.64 19.76 1.50
CA LEU A 197 4.96 18.57 0.71
C LEU A 197 3.72 17.93 0.08
N TRP A 198 2.59 17.92 0.78
CA TRP A 198 1.35 17.36 0.26
C TRP A 198 0.61 18.28 -0.71
N ALA A 199 0.95 19.58 -0.78
CA ALA A 199 0.22 20.55 -1.61
C ALA A 199 0.04 20.11 -3.08
N PRO A 200 1.07 19.62 -3.80
CA PRO A 200 0.89 19.14 -5.18
C PRO A 200 -0.13 17.99 -5.31
N VAL A 201 -0.19 17.09 -4.33
CA VAL A 201 -1.15 15.98 -4.31
C VAL A 201 -2.55 16.49 -3.96
N LEU A 202 -2.64 17.39 -2.98
CA LEU A 202 -3.92 17.98 -2.55
C LEU A 202 -4.52 18.91 -3.61
N GLU A 203 -3.71 19.53 -4.45
CA GLU A 203 -4.14 20.40 -5.55
C GLU A 203 -4.40 19.61 -6.84
N GLY A 204 -4.05 18.33 -6.87
CA GLY A 204 -4.32 17.41 -7.98
C GLY A 204 -3.28 17.45 -9.10
N GLU A 205 -2.10 18.02 -8.86
CA GLU A 205 -0.95 17.94 -9.78
C GLU A 205 -0.47 16.50 -9.95
N PHE A 206 -0.48 15.72 -8.86
CA PHE A 206 -0.16 14.30 -8.87
C PHE A 206 -1.29 13.46 -8.29
N THR A 207 -1.67 12.40 -9.00
CA THR A 207 -2.69 11.43 -8.57
C THR A 207 -2.25 10.00 -8.90
N CYS A 208 -2.79 9.03 -8.18
CA CYS A 208 -2.65 7.60 -8.47
C CYS A 208 -3.90 6.85 -7.98
N ALA A 209 -3.87 5.51 -7.95
CA ALA A 209 -4.99 4.72 -7.44
C ALA A 209 -5.38 5.07 -5.98
N HIS A 210 -4.40 5.47 -5.17
CA HIS A 210 -4.54 5.74 -3.75
C HIS A 210 -4.32 7.20 -3.36
N GLU A 211 -3.78 8.02 -4.26
CA GLU A 211 -3.58 9.45 -4.04
C GLU A 211 -4.52 10.26 -4.93
N PRO A 212 -5.26 11.24 -4.39
CA PRO A 212 -4.97 11.98 -3.16
C PRO A 212 -5.69 11.46 -1.91
N HIS A 213 -6.19 10.22 -1.91
CA HIS A 213 -7.07 9.69 -0.86
C HIS A 213 -6.34 9.65 0.50
N ALA A 214 -5.14 9.09 0.51
CA ALA A 214 -4.33 8.98 1.72
C ALA A 214 -3.76 10.34 2.15
N ALA A 215 -3.26 11.17 1.22
CA ALA A 215 -2.82 12.52 1.56
C ALA A 215 -3.95 13.40 2.15
N LEU A 216 -5.16 13.29 1.62
CA LEU A 216 -6.34 13.98 2.16
C LEU A 216 -6.62 13.58 3.61
N ALA A 217 -6.59 12.28 3.89
CA ALA A 217 -6.79 11.73 5.23
C ALA A 217 -5.66 12.14 6.20
N SER A 218 -4.40 11.95 5.79
CA SER A 218 -3.23 12.28 6.61
C SER A 218 -3.10 13.79 6.90
N SER A 219 -3.65 14.65 6.04
CA SER A 219 -3.65 16.11 6.25
C SER A 219 -4.53 16.59 7.41
N LEU A 220 -5.52 15.80 7.84
CA LEU A 220 -6.56 16.27 8.76
C LEU A 220 -6.01 16.64 10.14
N ARG A 221 -5.17 15.77 10.74
CA ARG A 221 -4.60 16.03 12.07
C ARG A 221 -3.63 17.21 12.07
N PRO A 222 -2.68 17.34 11.11
CA PRO A 222 -1.88 18.56 10.96
C PRO A 222 -2.71 19.83 10.82
N LEU A 223 -3.76 19.82 9.98
CA LEU A 223 -4.64 20.99 9.80
C LEU A 223 -5.38 21.37 11.09
N LEU A 224 -5.86 20.38 11.86
CA LEU A 224 -6.47 20.63 13.17
C LEU A 224 -5.47 21.25 14.16
N ARG A 225 -4.24 20.72 14.24
CA ARG A 225 -3.19 21.24 15.13
C ARG A 225 -2.79 22.67 14.80
N LEU A 226 -2.82 23.03 13.51
CA LEU A 226 -2.55 24.39 13.03
C LEU A 226 -3.78 25.33 13.09
N GLY A 227 -4.95 24.83 13.50
CA GLY A 227 -6.20 25.63 13.54
C GLY A 227 -6.79 25.96 12.16
N ARG A 228 -6.36 25.28 11.10
CA ARG A 228 -6.82 25.48 9.71
C ARG A 228 -8.11 24.69 9.45
N LEU A 229 -9.16 25.01 10.20
CA LEU A 229 -10.39 24.19 10.29
C LEU A 229 -11.17 24.09 8.98
N ASP A 230 -11.25 25.19 8.20
CA ASP A 230 -11.98 25.20 6.92
C ASP A 230 -11.33 24.27 5.89
N GLU A 231 -10.00 24.24 5.86
CA GLU A 231 -9.23 23.34 4.99
C GLU A 231 -9.34 21.89 5.44
N ALA A 232 -9.27 21.64 6.76
CA ALA A 232 -9.48 20.30 7.32
C ALA A 232 -10.86 19.76 6.93
N ARG A 233 -11.90 20.60 7.01
CA ARG A 233 -13.26 20.25 6.59
C ARG A 233 -13.34 19.97 5.09
N ALA A 234 -12.73 20.81 4.25
CA ALA A 234 -12.71 20.61 2.81
C ALA A 234 -12.03 19.28 2.44
N ASN A 235 -10.89 18.99 3.06
CA ASN A 235 -10.14 17.75 2.85
C ASN A 235 -10.91 16.54 3.37
N HIS A 236 -11.59 16.64 4.52
CA HIS A 236 -12.44 15.58 5.02
C HIS A 236 -13.57 15.24 4.03
N LEU A 237 -14.31 16.26 3.55
CA LEU A 237 -15.45 16.05 2.65
C LEU A 237 -15.02 15.46 1.30
N ARG A 238 -13.86 15.88 0.78
CA ARG A 238 -13.33 15.36 -0.49
C ARG A 238 -12.77 13.96 -0.31
N GLY A 239 -11.88 13.76 0.67
CA GLY A 239 -11.20 12.50 0.95
C GLY A 239 -12.16 11.39 1.34
N PHE A 240 -13.13 11.69 2.22
CA PHE A 240 -14.05 10.67 2.71
C PHE A 240 -14.89 10.06 1.59
N ARG A 241 -15.35 10.86 0.62
CA ARG A 241 -16.09 10.34 -0.55
C ARG A 241 -15.28 9.32 -1.35
N LEU A 242 -13.97 9.52 -1.40
CA LEU A 242 -13.08 8.68 -2.18
C LEU A 242 -12.76 7.36 -1.44
N VAL A 243 -12.52 7.41 -0.12
CA VAL A 243 -12.18 6.20 0.67
C VAL A 243 -13.39 5.39 1.14
N ARG A 244 -14.62 5.94 1.07
CA ARG A 244 -15.82 5.36 1.70
C ARG A 244 -16.06 3.89 1.35
N SER A 245 -15.83 3.51 0.09
CA SER A 245 -16.06 2.15 -0.41
C SER A 245 -14.81 1.29 -0.54
N MET A 246 -13.61 1.87 -0.37
CA MET A 246 -12.35 1.17 -0.61
C MET A 246 -11.97 0.32 0.61
N GLU A 247 -11.81 -0.99 0.41
CA GLU A 247 -11.46 -1.93 1.48
C GLU A 247 -10.02 -1.75 1.93
N SER A 248 -9.12 -1.47 0.98
CA SER A 248 -7.70 -1.23 1.20
C SER A 248 -7.39 0.01 2.05
N MET A 249 -8.37 0.90 2.23
CA MET A 249 -8.20 2.23 2.82
C MET A 249 -8.68 2.36 4.26
N ARG A 250 -8.69 1.27 5.04
CA ARG A 250 -9.12 1.31 6.45
C ARG A 250 -8.38 2.36 7.28
N GLY A 251 -7.07 2.53 7.10
CA GLY A 251 -6.29 3.55 7.80
C GLY A 251 -6.76 4.98 7.47
N ALA A 252 -6.86 5.32 6.19
CA ALA A 252 -7.37 6.62 5.77
C ALA A 252 -8.82 6.86 6.22
N TYR A 253 -9.65 5.82 6.20
CA TYR A 253 -11.01 5.89 6.77
C TYR A 253 -10.99 6.22 8.27
N ALA A 254 -10.09 5.58 9.03
CA ALA A 254 -9.92 5.84 10.45
C ALA A 254 -9.51 7.30 10.72
N ASP A 255 -8.60 7.88 9.93
CA ASP A 255 -8.21 9.30 10.05
C ASP A 255 -9.41 10.25 9.88
N HIS A 256 -10.35 9.93 8.97
CA HIS A 256 -11.58 10.70 8.81
C HIS A 256 -12.52 10.58 10.02
N VAL A 257 -12.60 9.40 10.65
CA VAL A 257 -13.36 9.19 11.89
C VAL A 257 -12.69 9.95 13.05
N GLU A 258 -11.36 9.88 13.16
CA GLU A 258 -10.59 10.60 14.17
C GLU A 258 -10.79 12.11 14.03
N PHE A 259 -10.76 12.64 12.81
CA PHE A 259 -11.07 14.03 12.54
C PHE A 259 -12.45 14.43 13.08
N CYS A 260 -13.49 13.63 12.84
CA CYS A 260 -14.83 13.91 13.37
C CYS A 260 -14.84 13.89 14.91
N ALA A 261 -14.19 12.90 15.53
CA ALA A 261 -14.07 12.82 16.98
C ALA A 261 -13.35 14.05 17.57
N LEU A 262 -12.21 14.45 16.98
CA LEU A 262 -11.39 15.56 17.49
C LEU A 262 -11.97 16.95 17.22
N SER A 263 -12.91 17.09 16.28
CA SER A 263 -13.54 18.36 15.91
C SER A 263 -14.92 18.60 16.56
N GLY A 264 -15.32 17.77 17.52
CA GLY A 264 -16.63 17.89 18.19
C GLY A 264 -17.80 17.39 17.34
N ASN A 265 -17.54 16.48 16.41
CA ASN A 265 -18.54 15.84 15.54
C ASN A 265 -18.67 14.34 15.88
N GLU A 266 -18.75 14.00 17.16
CA GLU A 266 -18.76 12.62 17.66
C GLU A 266 -19.94 11.81 17.10
N ALA A 267 -21.12 12.42 16.97
CA ALA A 267 -22.29 11.78 16.36
C ALA A 267 -22.00 11.34 14.91
N ARG A 268 -21.33 12.20 14.13
CA ARG A 268 -20.91 11.86 12.76
C ARG A 268 -19.86 10.76 12.77
N ALA A 269 -18.89 10.81 13.68
CA ALA A 269 -17.89 9.76 13.82
C ALA A 269 -18.54 8.39 14.09
N LEU A 270 -19.58 8.34 14.93
CA LEU A 270 -20.33 7.11 15.22
C LEU A 270 -21.09 6.59 14.00
N GLU A 271 -21.72 7.47 13.21
CA GLU A 271 -22.34 7.10 11.93
C GLU A 271 -21.33 6.45 10.99
N LEU A 272 -20.13 7.02 10.87
CA LEU A 272 -19.07 6.46 10.02
C LEU A 272 -18.65 5.05 10.48
N LEU A 273 -18.44 4.84 11.77
CA LEU A 273 -18.14 3.49 12.28
C LEU A 273 -19.25 2.48 11.97
N ALA A 274 -20.52 2.89 12.06
CA ALA A 274 -21.65 2.04 11.75
C ALA A 274 -21.75 1.67 10.26
N GLU A 275 -21.21 2.49 9.35
CA GLU A 275 -21.19 2.21 7.91
C GLU A 275 -20.20 1.08 7.51
N ARG A 276 -19.21 0.74 8.35
CA ARG A 276 -18.15 -0.22 8.03
C ARG A 276 -17.94 -1.31 9.10
N PRO A 277 -18.94 -2.17 9.37
CA PRO A 277 -18.81 -3.24 10.37
C PRO A 277 -17.69 -4.24 10.06
N ALA A 278 -17.38 -4.48 8.79
CA ALA A 278 -16.30 -5.39 8.37
C ALA A 278 -14.92 -4.97 8.92
N TYR A 279 -14.66 -3.67 9.09
CA TYR A 279 -13.37 -3.19 9.60
C TYR A 279 -13.04 -3.63 11.02
N PHE A 280 -14.05 -4.04 11.80
CA PHE A 280 -13.87 -4.61 13.13
C PHE A 280 -13.43 -6.08 13.09
N THR A 281 -13.82 -6.82 12.06
CA THR A 281 -13.62 -8.28 11.99
C THR A 281 -12.44 -8.68 11.11
N ASP A 282 -12.16 -7.92 10.05
CA ASP A 282 -11.10 -8.20 9.10
C ASP A 282 -9.71 -8.14 9.74
N ASP A 283 -8.88 -9.17 9.52
CA ASP A 283 -7.65 -9.43 10.28
C ASP A 283 -6.35 -9.40 9.47
N GLY A 284 -6.41 -9.37 8.13
CA GLY A 284 -5.20 -9.47 7.30
C GLY A 284 -4.34 -8.20 7.25
N HIS A 285 -4.71 -7.13 7.97
CA HIS A 285 -3.90 -5.93 8.18
C HIS A 285 -3.87 -5.49 9.68
N PRO A 286 -3.11 -6.19 10.54
CA PRO A 286 -3.02 -5.93 11.98
C PRO A 286 -2.78 -4.47 12.38
N ARG A 287 -1.85 -3.76 11.72
CA ARG A 287 -1.58 -2.35 12.01
C ARG A 287 -2.79 -1.46 11.72
N SER A 288 -3.39 -1.59 10.54
CA SER A 288 -4.57 -0.81 10.19
C SER A 288 -5.76 -1.11 11.11
N ARG A 289 -5.89 -2.36 11.58
CA ARG A 289 -6.89 -2.72 12.61
C ARG A 289 -6.57 -2.06 13.95
N LEU A 290 -5.29 -2.01 14.36
CA LEU A 290 -4.88 -1.31 15.56
C LEU A 290 -5.23 0.18 15.47
N ASP A 291 -4.84 0.84 14.38
CA ASP A 291 -5.10 2.27 14.15
C ASP A 291 -6.61 2.57 14.17
N PHE A 292 -7.42 1.77 13.46
CA PHE A 292 -8.88 1.89 13.48
C PHE A 292 -9.46 1.69 14.88
N THR A 293 -9.00 0.68 15.62
CA THR A 293 -9.48 0.38 16.98
C THR A 293 -9.08 1.48 17.98
N ALA A 294 -7.90 2.09 17.81
CA ALA A 294 -7.47 3.23 18.61
C ALA A 294 -8.40 4.44 18.42
N VAL A 295 -8.82 4.71 17.18
CA VAL A 295 -9.81 5.76 16.87
C VAL A 295 -11.18 5.43 17.45
N VAL A 296 -11.60 4.16 17.41
CA VAL A 296 -12.84 3.72 18.09
C VAL A 296 -12.76 4.00 19.58
N ALA A 297 -11.67 3.61 20.24
CA ALA A 297 -11.47 3.86 21.67
C ALA A 297 -11.52 5.35 22.01
N LEU A 298 -10.82 6.18 21.22
CA LEU A 298 -10.89 7.65 21.33
C LEU A 298 -12.33 8.16 21.26
N LEU A 299 -13.12 7.69 20.28
CA LEU A 299 -14.50 8.12 20.15
C LEU A 299 -15.36 7.67 21.34
N MET A 300 -15.18 6.42 21.82
CA MET A 300 -15.94 5.91 22.97
C MET A 300 -15.62 6.69 24.25
N ASP A 301 -14.35 7.03 24.49
CA ASP A 301 -13.94 7.87 25.62
C ASP A 301 -14.61 9.25 25.54
N ARG A 302 -14.67 9.84 24.35
CA ARG A 302 -15.35 11.13 24.15
C ARG A 302 -16.85 11.04 24.36
N LEU A 303 -17.51 9.99 23.87
CA LEU A 303 -18.96 9.81 24.02
C LEU A 303 -19.38 9.55 25.46
N THR A 304 -18.53 8.90 26.26
CA THR A 304 -18.81 8.59 27.68
C THR A 304 -18.35 9.68 28.65
N GLY A 305 -17.48 10.59 28.20
CA GLY A 305 -17.07 11.78 28.95
C GLY A 305 -17.96 13.01 28.76
N LEU A 306 -18.95 12.93 27.86
CA LEU A 306 -20.02 13.92 27.66
C LEU A 306 -21.17 13.73 28.68
#